data_AF-A0A7L0TL16-F1
#
_entry.id   AF-A0A7L0TL16-F1
#
_cell.length_a   1.000
_cell.length_b   1.000
_cell.length_c   1.000
_cell.angle_alpha   90.00
_cell.angle_beta   90.00
_cell.angle_gamma   90.00
#
_symmetry.space_group_name_H-M   'P 1'
#
loop_
_entity.id
_entity.type
_entity.pdbx_description
1 polymer ?
#
loop_
_entity_poly.entity_id
_entity_poly.type
_entity_poly.pdbx_seq_one_letter_code
_entity_poly.pdbx_strand_id
1 'polypeptide(L)'
;EQRLRRLGLLHAPPRDQLFFRLSPAPGPVEDDHVPFLQRGVPVLHLIPTPFPRVWHTLEDTEANLHPPTMEDLCKILVTFVAEFLQL
;
A
#
# COMPACT_ATOMS: atom_id res chain seq x y z
N GLU A 1 6.77 -7.84 -0.06
CA GLU A 1 5.59 -8.57 0.50
C GLU A 1 5.74 -10.09 0.52
N GLN A 2 5.76 -10.79 -0.63
CA GLN A 2 5.68 -12.26 -0.68
C GLN A 2 6.73 -12.99 0.17
N ARG A 3 7.97 -12.47 0.23
CA ARG A 3 9.02 -13.03 1.09
C ARG A 3 8.66 -12.94 2.57
N LEU A 4 8.20 -11.78 3.04
CA LEU A 4 7.79 -11.59 4.44
C LEU A 4 6.61 -12.50 4.81
N ARG A 5 5.66 -12.71 3.88
CA ARG A 5 4.58 -13.68 4.04
C ARG A 5 5.09 -15.11 4.20
N ARG A 6 6.00 -15.57 3.32
CA ARG A 6 6.59 -16.92 3.40
C ARG A 6 7.35 -17.16 4.71
N LEU A 7 7.92 -16.10 5.30
CA LEU A 7 8.61 -16.15 6.58
C LEU A 7 7.65 -16.07 7.78
N GLY A 8 6.33 -15.93 7.57
CA GLY A 8 5.36 -15.80 8.66
C GLY A 8 5.48 -14.49 9.43
N LEU A 9 6.05 -13.44 8.82
CA LEU A 9 6.31 -12.15 9.50
C LEU A 9 5.15 -11.15 9.38
N LEU A 10 4.11 -11.49 8.63
CA LEU A 10 2.92 -10.66 8.42
C LEU A 10 1.70 -11.29 9.11
N HIS A 11 0.80 -10.43 9.59
CA HIS A 11 -0.50 -10.82 10.16
C HIS A 11 -1.48 -11.30 9.09
N ALA A 12 -1.37 -10.76 7.87
CA ALA A 12 -2.30 -11.07 6.79
C ALA A 12 -2.30 -12.57 6.44
N PRO A 13 -3.47 -13.23 6.42
CA PRO A 13 -3.56 -14.68 6.28
C PRO A 13 -3.03 -15.18 4.92
N PRO A 14 -2.68 -16.47 4.81
CA PRO A 14 -2.07 -17.04 3.61
C PRO A 14 -2.97 -17.07 2.37
N ARG A 15 -4.29 -16.90 2.53
CA ARG A 15 -5.27 -17.00 1.45
C ARG A 15 -5.99 -15.67 1.22
N ASP A 16 -5.88 -15.20 -0.02
CA ASP A 16 -6.84 -14.36 -0.77
C ASP A 16 -6.68 -12.83 -0.86
N GLN A 17 -5.80 -12.15 -0.11
CA GLN A 17 -5.55 -10.73 -0.35
C GLN A 17 -4.06 -10.35 -0.24
N LEU A 18 -3.40 -10.28 -1.41
CA LEU A 18 -2.16 -9.53 -1.58
C LEU A 18 -2.44 -8.03 -1.35
N PHE A 19 -1.52 -7.35 -0.67
CA PHE A 19 -1.54 -5.89 -0.55
C PHE A 19 -1.30 -5.25 -1.92
N PHE A 20 -0.37 -5.81 -2.70
CA PHE A 20 -0.03 -5.31 -4.02
C PHE A 20 -0.41 -6.34 -5.08
N ARG A 21 -1.34 -5.96 -5.96
CA ARG A 21 -1.76 -6.77 -7.11
C ARG A 21 -1.20 -6.13 -8.37
N LEU A 22 -0.65 -6.95 -9.27
CA LEU A 22 -0.18 -6.52 -10.60
C LEU A 22 -1.33 -6.35 -11.61
N SER A 23 -2.54 -6.07 -11.12
CA SER A 23 -3.71 -5.85 -11.96
C SER A 23 -3.75 -4.39 -12.41
N PRO A 24 -4.24 -4.09 -13.64
CA PRO A 24 -4.47 -2.71 -14.05
C PRO A 24 -5.36 -2.02 -13.02
N ALA A 25 -4.99 -0.79 -12.63
CA ALA A 25 -5.88 0.03 -11.83
C ALA A 25 -7.21 0.23 -12.58
N PRO A 26 -8.36 0.30 -11.89
CA PRO A 26 -9.66 0.55 -12.53
C PRO A 26 -9.70 1.84 -13.37
N GLY A 27 -8.78 2.77 -13.10
CA GLY A 27 -8.56 4.01 -13.83
C GLY A 27 -7.39 4.78 -13.20
N PRO A 28 -6.93 5.88 -13.82
CA PRO A 28 -5.97 6.77 -13.20
C PRO A 28 -6.58 7.41 -11.93
N VAL A 29 -5.75 7.61 -10.92
CA VAL A 29 -6.11 8.38 -9.73
C VAL A 29 -5.36 9.70 -9.80
N GLU A 30 -6.08 10.82 -9.79
CA GLU A 30 -5.46 12.14 -9.67
C GLU A 30 -5.11 12.39 -8.20
N ASP A 31 -3.85 12.70 -7.95
CA ASP A 31 -3.28 12.91 -6.62
C ASP A 31 -1.99 13.74 -6.76
N ASP A 32 -1.31 14.01 -5.65
CA ASP A 32 -0.11 14.86 -5.58
C ASP A 32 1.01 14.46 -6.54
N HIS A 33 1.04 13.21 -7.00
CA HIS A 33 2.06 12.71 -7.92
C HIS A 33 1.91 13.22 -9.36
N VAL A 34 0.73 13.70 -9.77
CA VAL A 34 0.43 14.05 -11.18
C VAL A 34 1.44 15.06 -11.76
N PRO A 35 1.78 16.18 -11.09
CA PRO A 35 2.77 17.12 -11.61
C PRO A 35 4.17 16.51 -11.77
N PHE A 36 4.55 15.55 -10.94
CA PHE A 36 5.86 14.86 -11.01
C PHE A 36 5.89 13.89 -12.18
N LEU A 37 4.82 13.10 -12.34
CA LEU A 37 4.67 12.15 -13.43
C LEU A 37 4.73 12.86 -14.81
N GLN A 38 4.04 14.00 -14.94
CA GLN A 38 4.08 14.83 -16.15
C GLN A 38 5.49 15.35 -16.51
N ARG A 39 6.41 15.38 -15.54
CA ARG A 39 7.80 15.84 -15.72
C ARG A 39 8.79 14.67 -15.82
N GLY A 40 8.30 13.44 -15.96
CA GLY A 40 9.12 12.25 -16.17
C GLY A 40 9.70 11.63 -14.90
N VAL A 41 9.23 12.02 -13.71
CA VAL A 41 9.64 11.37 -12.46
C VAL A 41 8.97 9.99 -12.38
N PRO A 42 9.73 8.90 -12.16
CA PRO A 42 9.14 7.59 -11.88
C PRO A 42 8.34 7.61 -10.58
N VAL A 43 7.08 7.16 -10.63
CA VAL A 43 6.17 7.16 -9.48
C VAL A 43 5.75 5.75 -9.13
N LEU A 44 5.85 5.40 -7.85
CA LEU A 44 5.16 4.27 -7.24
C LEU A 44 4.04 4.83 -6.34
N HIS A 45 2.82 4.91 -6.88
CA HIS A 45 1.67 5.46 -6.16
C HIS A 45 0.98 4.37 -5.33
N LEU A 46 1.24 4.37 -4.02
CA LEU A 46 0.68 3.39 -3.09
C LEU A 46 -0.69 3.86 -2.56
N ILE A 47 -1.73 3.72 -3.40
CA ILE A 47 -3.11 4.08 -3.06
C ILE A 47 -4.04 2.87 -3.28
N PRO A 48 -4.99 2.57 -2.36
CA PRO A 48 -5.94 1.47 -2.58
C PRO A 48 -6.95 1.83 -3.66
N THR A 49 -7.30 0.86 -4.51
CA THR A 49 -8.45 0.96 -5.42
C THR A 49 -9.29 -0.32 -5.30
N PRO A 50 -10.57 -0.24 -4.86
CA PRO A 50 -11.32 0.97 -4.48
C PRO A 50 -10.77 1.68 -3.23
N PHE A 51 -11.10 2.97 -3.06
CA PHE A 51 -10.82 3.70 -1.82
C PHE A 51 -11.54 3.06 -0.61
N PRO A 52 -11.03 3.27 0.63
CA PRO A 52 -11.72 2.84 1.83
C PRO A 52 -13.15 3.39 1.87
N ARG A 53 -14.09 2.60 2.40
CA ARG A 53 -15.51 3.01 2.47
C ARG A 53 -15.74 4.27 3.30
N VAL A 54 -14.82 4.57 4.21
CA VAL A 54 -14.84 5.74 5.08
C VAL A 54 -14.22 7.00 4.44
N TRP A 55 -13.64 6.89 3.24
CA TRP A 55 -13.01 8.03 2.57
C TRP A 55 -14.01 9.20 2.40
N HIS A 56 -13.59 10.40 2.82
CA HIS A 56 -14.40 11.61 2.83
C HIS A 56 -15.70 11.53 3.67
N THR A 57 -15.72 10.69 4.71
CA THR A 57 -16.79 10.68 5.71
C THR A 57 -16.25 11.06 7.08
N LEU A 58 -17.15 11.40 8.02
CA LEU A 58 -16.77 11.62 9.43
C LEU A 58 -16.31 10.32 10.13
N GLU A 59 -16.44 9.17 9.48
CA GLU A 59 -16.00 7.88 10.01
C GLU A 59 -14.50 7.63 9.74
N ASP A 60 -13.83 8.43 8.90
CA ASP A 60 -12.38 8.36 8.71
C ASP A 60 -11.65 8.85 9.97
N THR A 61 -11.55 7.95 10.94
CA THR A 61 -11.11 8.20 12.31
C THR A 61 -10.22 7.07 12.78
N GLU A 62 -9.48 7.30 13.87
CA GLU A 62 -8.61 6.29 14.48
C GLU A 62 -9.34 4.96 14.76
N ALA A 63 -10.61 5.02 15.17
CA ALA A 63 -11.41 3.85 15.47
C ALA A 63 -11.64 2.91 14.27
N ASN A 64 -11.55 3.44 13.04
CA ASN A 64 -11.71 2.68 11.81
C ASN A 64 -10.38 2.28 11.15
N LEU A 65 -9.24 2.54 11.81
CA LEU A 65 -7.96 1.98 11.40
C LEU A 65 -7.92 0.47 11.66
N HIS A 66 -7.12 -0.26 10.86
CA HIS A 66 -6.88 -1.68 11.06
C HIS A 66 -5.41 -1.93 11.44
N PRO A 67 -5.07 -1.99 12.74
CA PRO A 67 -3.68 -2.09 13.22
C PRO A 67 -2.86 -3.23 12.61
N PRO A 68 -3.39 -4.46 12.42
CA PRO A 68 -2.62 -5.53 11.80
C PRO A 68 -2.18 -5.20 10.36
N THR A 69 -3.05 -4.54 9.59
CA THR A 69 -2.71 -4.08 8.23
C THR A 69 -1.66 -2.98 8.24
N MET A 70 -1.76 -2.04 9.17
CA MET A 70 -0.77 -0.97 9.31
C MET A 70 0.61 -1.54 9.65
N GLU A 71 0.68 -2.48 10.61
CA GLU A 71 1.95 -3.11 10.98
C GLU A 71 2.58 -3.88 9.82
N ASP A 72 1.76 -4.63 9.06
CA ASP A 72 2.23 -5.36 7.88
C ASP A 72 2.76 -4.43 6.79
N LEU A 73 2.05 -3.34 6.49
CA LEU A 73 2.48 -2.34 5.52
C LEU A 73 3.78 -1.66 5.97
N CYS A 74 3.91 -1.31 7.26
CA CYS A 74 5.14 -0.78 7.83
C CYS A 74 6.32 -1.73 7.62
N LYS A 75 6.17 -3.02 7.95
CA LYS A 75 7.22 -4.04 7.73
C LYS A 75 7.60 -4.14 6.25
N ILE A 76 6.61 -4.14 5.36
CA ILE A 76 6.87 -4.21 3.92
C ILE A 76 7.62 -2.98 3.43
N LEU A 77 7.20 -1.78 3.81
CA LEU A 77 7.81 -0.53 3.35
C LEU A 77 9.23 -0.35 3.91
N VAL A 78 9.45 -0.64 5.19
CA VAL A 78 10.80 -0.61 5.77
C VAL A 78 11.72 -1.60 5.06
N THR A 79 11.24 -2.82 4.82
CA THR A 79 12.03 -3.82 4.07
C THR A 79 12.31 -3.34 2.65
N PHE A 80 11.32 -2.80 1.94
CA PHE A 80 11.47 -2.27 0.59
C PHE A 80 12.52 -1.16 0.53
N VAL A 81 12.46 -0.19 1.44
CA VAL A 81 13.41 0.92 1.49
C VAL A 81 14.82 0.42 1.82
N ALA A 82 14.95 -0.49 2.79
CA ALA A 82 16.24 -1.09 3.12
C ALA A 82 16.86 -1.81 1.92
N GLU A 83 16.09 -2.64 1.22
CA GLU A 83 16.54 -3.33 0.01
C GLU A 83 16.88 -2.38 -1.13
N PHE A 84 16.05 -1.36 -1.36
CA PHE A 84 16.26 -0.36 -2.40
C PHE A 84 17.55 0.42 -2.18
N LEU A 85 17.87 0.71 -0.90
CA LEU A 85 19.09 1.41 -0.49
C LEU A 85 20.29 0.48 -0.24
N GLN A 86 20.13 -0.84 -0.42
CA GLN A 86 21.17 -1.86 -0.18
C GLN A 86 21.71 -1.86 1.27
N LEU A 87 20.80 -1.73 2.24
CA LEU A 87 21.08 -1.84 3.68
C LEU A 87 20.99 -3.27 4.20
#